data_AF-A0ABD1AYA2-F1
#
_entry.id   AF-A0ABD1AYA2-F1
#
_cell.length_a   1.000
_cell.length_b   1.000
_cell.length_c   1.000
_cell.angle_alpha   90.00
_cell.angle_beta   90.00
_cell.angle_gamma   90.00
#
_symmetry.space_group_name_H-M   'P 1'
#
loop_
_entity.id
_entity.type
_entity.pdbx_description
1 polymer ?
#
loop_
_entity_poly.entity_id
_entity_poly.type
_entity_poly.pdbx_seq_one_letter_code
_entity_poly.pdbx_strand_id
1 'polypeptide(L)'
;MESLRVFASVPKISFFSNSRNLTSQRFIPSCREKSREDPLSRSSPYSILGVEPNCSSSELKAAFRAKVKQYHPDVNKEGNNSDIMIRRIIHAYEMLTNYSRSEIIEGECLDPFDHPECEALDVFVNEVLCVGKRCSYPCFKTAPQVFSCASTGTARAMSQGHGEDYRVQSAVNQCPRNCIHYVTPSQKIILEELLDSVLDKPYDCSAEAELLYALIVKAQFENNRYQKPKKKQPESSGKHVDWF
;
A
#
# COMPACT_ATOMS: atom_id res chain seq x y z
N MET A 1 -28.57 2.52 -29.51
CA MET A 1 -28.79 3.27 -28.26
C MET A 1 -27.53 3.12 -27.43
N GLU A 2 -26.59 4.03 -27.66
CA GLU A 2 -25.29 4.08 -27.00
C GLU A 2 -25.48 4.56 -25.55
N SER A 3 -24.95 3.82 -24.59
CA SER A 3 -24.88 4.24 -23.19
C SER A 3 -23.46 4.71 -22.91
N LEU A 4 -23.27 6.03 -23.02
CA LEU A 4 -22.11 6.76 -22.55
C LEU A 4 -22.01 6.60 -21.02
N ARG A 5 -21.06 5.82 -20.54
CA ARG A 5 -20.68 5.81 -19.12
C ARG A 5 -19.74 6.98 -18.88
N VAL A 6 -20.29 8.04 -18.31
CA VAL A 6 -19.53 9.15 -17.75
C VAL A 6 -18.77 8.62 -16.53
N PHE A 7 -17.47 8.39 -16.67
CA PHE A 7 -16.59 8.15 -15.53
C PHE A 7 -16.40 9.48 -14.80
N ALA A 8 -17.04 9.65 -13.64
CA ALA A 8 -16.73 10.74 -12.74
C ALA A 8 -15.27 10.60 -12.27
N SER A 9 -14.49 11.68 -12.34
CA SER A 9 -13.12 11.71 -11.83
C SER A 9 -13.14 11.48 -10.32
N VAL A 10 -12.70 10.32 -9.86
CA VAL A 10 -12.49 10.04 -8.43
C VAL A 10 -11.42 11.00 -7.90
N PRO A 11 -11.62 11.65 -6.74
CA PRO A 11 -10.60 12.50 -6.13
C PRO A 11 -9.30 11.71 -5.94
N LYS A 12 -8.17 12.26 -6.41
CA LYS A 12 -6.85 11.66 -6.14
C LYS A 12 -6.57 11.75 -4.65
N ILE A 13 -6.39 10.62 -3.98
CA ILE A 13 -5.93 10.59 -2.60
C ILE A 13 -4.42 10.80 -2.64
N SER A 14 -3.99 12.06 -2.60
CA SER A 14 -2.59 12.39 -2.42
C SER A 14 -2.21 12.19 -0.95
N PHE A 15 -1.40 11.18 -0.65
CA PHE A 15 -0.81 11.00 0.68
C PHE A 15 0.17 12.11 1.06
N PHE A 16 0.52 12.98 0.11
CA PHE A 16 1.24 14.23 0.34
C PHE A 16 0.46 15.39 -0.24
N SER A 17 -0.43 15.99 0.55
CA SER A 17 -0.99 17.30 0.22
C SER A 17 0.08 18.34 0.52
N ASN A 18 0.77 18.86 -0.50
CA ASN A 18 1.59 20.06 -0.34
C ASN A 18 0.89 21.24 -1.01
N SER A 19 0.56 22.26 -0.22
CA SER A 19 0.05 23.54 -0.70
C SER A 19 1.10 24.63 -0.44
N ARG A 20 1.46 25.30 -1.54
CA ARG A 20 2.02 26.67 -1.70
C ARG A 20 3.52 26.80 -2.02
N ASN A 21 3.76 26.99 -3.32
CA ASN A 21 4.47 28.11 -3.97
C ASN A 21 5.69 28.72 -3.26
N LEU A 22 6.89 28.51 -3.82
CA LEU A 22 7.89 29.56 -3.99
C LEU A 22 8.77 29.30 -5.23
N THR A 23 8.51 30.14 -6.25
CA THR A 23 9.48 30.79 -7.15
C THR A 23 10.76 30.06 -7.56
N SER A 24 10.78 29.74 -8.86
CA SER A 24 11.95 29.65 -9.75
C SER A 24 13.15 30.51 -9.31
N GLN A 25 14.26 29.85 -8.99
CA GLN A 25 15.60 30.39 -9.21
C GLN A 25 16.59 29.24 -9.37
N ARG A 26 17.16 29.13 -10.57
CA ARG A 26 18.27 28.23 -10.89
C ARG A 26 19.49 28.66 -10.08
N PHE A 27 19.96 27.81 -9.19
CA PHE A 27 21.30 27.93 -8.60
C PHE A 27 22.07 26.63 -8.82
N ILE A 28 23.03 26.69 -9.74
CA ILE A 28 24.14 25.75 -9.82
C ILE A 28 25.25 26.32 -8.93
N PRO A 29 25.81 25.54 -7.99
CA PRO A 29 27.19 25.75 -7.60
C PRO A 29 28.05 24.50 -7.86
N SER A 30 29.21 24.81 -8.41
CA SER A 30 30.33 23.95 -8.76
C SER A 30 31.14 23.54 -7.52
N CYS A 31 31.61 22.28 -7.56
CA CYS A 31 32.79 21.68 -6.93
C CYS A 31 32.99 21.75 -5.40
N ARG A 32 33.08 20.57 -4.76
CA ARG A 32 34.36 19.97 -4.29
C ARG A 32 34.05 18.68 -3.50
N GLU A 33 34.46 17.54 -4.05
CA GLU A 33 34.51 16.27 -3.31
C GLU A 33 35.39 16.46 -2.07
N LYS A 34 34.76 16.34 -0.91
CA LYS A 34 35.45 15.99 0.33
C LYS A 34 34.70 14.82 0.92
N SER A 35 35.16 13.62 0.55
CA SER A 35 34.84 12.36 1.19
C SER A 35 35.08 12.50 2.68
N ARG A 36 34.00 12.78 3.42
CA ARG A 36 33.92 12.48 4.84
C ARG A 36 33.23 11.13 4.90
N GLU A 37 34.02 10.08 5.11
CA GLU A 37 33.51 8.77 5.49
C GLU A 37 32.62 8.96 6.73
N ASP A 38 31.31 8.79 6.54
CA ASP A 38 30.30 8.90 7.58
C ASP A 38 30.47 7.70 8.54
N PRO A 39 30.70 7.90 9.86
CA PRO A 39 31.01 6.84 10.83
C PRO A 39 29.96 5.73 10.96
N LEU A 40 28.83 5.83 10.25
CA LEU A 40 27.69 4.93 10.30
C LEU A 40 27.56 4.04 9.05
N SER A 41 28.55 4.05 8.16
CA SER A 41 28.67 3.20 6.96
C SER A 41 28.76 1.68 7.22
N ARG A 42 28.70 1.21 8.49
CA ARG A 42 28.84 -0.21 8.86
C ARG A 42 27.51 -0.92 9.09
N SER A 43 26.38 -0.21 9.09
CA SER A 43 25.06 -0.81 9.30
C SER A 43 24.54 -1.41 8.00
N SER A 44 24.13 -2.68 8.03
CA SER A 44 23.54 -3.33 6.84
C SER A 44 22.23 -2.64 6.43
N PRO A 45 21.87 -2.60 5.13
CA PRO A 45 20.60 -2.01 4.67
C PRO A 45 19.37 -2.62 5.37
N TYR A 46 19.40 -3.93 5.63
CA TYR A 46 18.37 -4.64 6.38
C TYR A 46 18.24 -4.13 7.81
N SER A 47 19.36 -3.87 8.50
CA SER A 47 19.37 -3.32 9.86
C SER A 47 18.84 -1.88 9.92
N ILE A 48 19.08 -1.07 8.89
CA ILE A 48 18.57 0.32 8.82
C ILE A 48 17.04 0.33 8.71
N LEU A 49 16.48 -0.56 7.88
CA LEU A 49 15.04 -0.71 7.72
C LEU A 49 14.40 -1.48 8.88
N GLY A 50 15.19 -2.30 9.60
CA GLY A 50 14.73 -3.11 10.72
C GLY A 50 14.01 -4.38 10.27
N VAL A 51 14.49 -4.99 9.18
CA VAL A 51 13.94 -6.23 8.60
C VAL A 51 15.00 -7.33 8.57
N GLU A 52 14.56 -8.58 8.52
CA GLU A 52 15.45 -9.74 8.34
C GLU A 52 15.98 -9.84 6.90
N PRO A 53 17.18 -10.39 6.66
CA PRO A 53 17.76 -10.53 5.32
C PRO A 53 16.92 -11.34 4.32
N ASN A 54 16.03 -12.20 4.81
CA ASN A 54 15.11 -13.05 4.04
C ASN A 54 13.67 -12.51 4.01
N CYS A 55 13.46 -11.24 4.37
CA CYS A 55 12.14 -10.61 4.36
C CYS A 55 11.48 -10.63 2.97
N SER A 56 10.15 -10.60 2.96
CA SER A 56 9.38 -10.50 1.72
C SER A 56 9.42 -9.08 1.13
N SER A 57 9.15 -8.93 -0.17
CA SER A 57 9.09 -7.60 -0.81
C SER A 57 8.02 -6.68 -0.23
N SER A 58 6.91 -7.25 0.25
CA SER A 58 5.84 -6.50 0.93
C SER A 58 6.29 -6.01 2.31
N GLU A 59 6.97 -6.86 3.07
CA GLU A 59 7.54 -6.53 4.38
C GLU A 59 8.62 -5.45 4.27
N LEU A 60 9.49 -5.56 3.26
CA LEU A 60 10.51 -4.55 2.97
C LEU A 60 9.90 -3.16 2.67
N LYS A 61 8.84 -3.12 1.84
CA LYS A 61 8.06 -1.90 1.54
C LYS A 61 7.39 -1.32 2.78
N ALA A 62 6.76 -2.17 3.58
CA ALA A 62 6.07 -1.75 4.80
C ALA A 62 7.06 -1.13 5.80
N ALA A 63 8.23 -1.75 6.00
CA ALA A 63 9.28 -1.23 6.87
C ALA A 63 9.83 0.12 6.38
N PHE A 64 10.05 0.26 5.07
CA PHE A 64 10.44 1.53 4.47
C PHE A 64 9.43 2.66 4.78
N ARG A 65 8.14 2.44 4.52
CA ARG A 65 7.06 3.42 4.79
C ARG A 65 7.00 3.80 6.27
N ALA A 66 7.08 2.82 7.16
CA ALA A 66 7.06 3.04 8.60
C ALA A 66 8.24 3.91 9.07
N LYS A 67 9.44 3.64 8.55
CA LYS A 67 10.64 4.42 8.86
C LYS A 67 10.57 5.84 8.30
N VAL A 68 10.11 6.03 7.06
CA VAL A 68 9.93 7.37 6.49
C VAL A 68 8.94 8.18 7.34
N LYS A 69 7.79 7.59 7.70
CA LYS A 69 6.79 8.23 8.57
C LYS A 69 7.37 8.61 9.94
N GLN A 70 8.17 7.73 10.54
CA GLN A 70 8.81 7.96 11.84
C GLN A 70 9.73 9.19 11.83
N TYR A 71 10.47 9.40 10.74
CA TYR A 71 11.44 10.49 10.64
C TYR A 71 10.94 11.69 9.83
N HIS A 72 9.71 11.67 9.33
CA HIS A 72 9.14 12.77 8.54
C HIS A 72 9.10 14.07 9.36
N PRO A 73 9.50 15.24 8.80
CA PRO A 73 9.54 16.51 9.53
C PRO A 73 8.16 16.93 10.08
N ASP A 74 7.06 16.54 9.43
CA ASP A 74 5.71 16.84 9.94
C ASP A 74 5.41 16.14 11.27
N VAL A 75 5.97 14.94 11.49
CA VAL A 75 5.79 14.13 12.69
C VAL A 75 6.90 14.39 13.71
N ASN A 76 8.13 14.62 13.23
CA ASN A 76 9.32 14.82 14.04
C ASN A 76 9.91 16.23 13.85
N LYS A 77 9.18 17.23 14.39
CA LYS A 77 9.49 18.66 14.21
C LYS A 77 10.78 19.12 14.91
N GLU A 78 11.27 18.39 15.91
CA GLU A 78 12.46 18.74 16.71
C GLU A 78 13.69 17.87 16.40
N GLY A 79 13.54 16.89 15.51
CA GLY A 79 14.60 15.92 15.22
C GLY A 79 15.70 16.51 14.34
N ASN A 80 16.81 16.96 14.94
CA ASN A 80 18.01 17.45 14.24
C ASN A 80 18.63 16.45 13.21
N ASN A 81 18.16 15.20 13.18
CA ASN A 81 18.66 14.13 12.32
C ASN A 81 17.60 13.52 11.37
N SER A 82 16.40 14.09 11.28
CA SER A 82 15.29 13.58 10.43
C SER A 82 15.74 13.40 8.96
N ASP A 83 16.29 14.45 8.36
CA ASP A 83 16.75 14.45 6.96
C ASP A 83 17.89 13.47 6.69
N ILE A 84 18.78 13.28 7.66
CA ILE A 84 19.91 12.33 7.56
C ILE A 84 19.37 10.91 7.59
N MET A 85 18.44 10.62 8.51
CA MET A 85 17.83 9.30 8.64
C MET A 85 16.96 8.96 7.42
N ILE A 86 16.14 9.89 6.93
CA ILE A 86 15.33 9.67 5.71
C ILE A 86 16.22 9.36 4.51
N ARG A 87 17.31 10.12 4.31
CA ARG A 87 18.26 9.84 3.21
C ARG A 87 18.86 8.44 3.31
N ARG A 88 19.21 8.00 4.53
CA ARG A 88 19.73 6.64 4.77
C ARG A 88 18.68 5.56 4.54
N ILE A 89 17.45 5.78 4.96
CA ILE A 89 16.32 4.86 4.74
C ILE A 89 16.09 4.67 3.24
N ILE A 90 16.06 5.76 2.47
CA ILE A 90 15.91 5.71 1.01
C ILE A 90 17.08 4.95 0.38
N HIS A 91 18.33 5.29 0.74
CA HIS A 91 19.50 4.61 0.21
C HIS A 91 19.54 3.11 0.54
N ALA A 92 19.16 2.72 1.76
CA ALA A 92 19.06 1.32 2.15
C ALA A 92 18.01 0.58 1.30
N TYR A 93 16.87 1.20 1.03
CA TYR A 93 15.81 0.62 0.21
C TYR A 93 16.21 0.54 -1.29
N GLU A 94 16.91 1.54 -1.81
CA GLU A 94 17.51 1.52 -3.16
C GLU A 94 18.42 0.31 -3.34
N MET A 95 19.34 0.07 -2.39
CA MET A 95 20.28 -1.06 -2.44
C MET A 95 19.59 -2.43 -2.42
N LEU A 96 18.45 -2.54 -1.73
CA LEU A 96 17.74 -3.82 -1.58
C LEU A 96 16.78 -4.11 -2.73
N THR A 97 16.27 -3.08 -3.39
CA THR A 97 15.24 -3.21 -4.43
C THR A 97 15.75 -2.97 -5.85
N ASN A 98 16.94 -2.37 -5.99
CA ASN A 98 17.48 -1.86 -7.25
C ASN A 98 16.57 -0.81 -7.94
N TYR A 99 15.67 -0.17 -7.19
CA TYR A 99 14.93 0.99 -7.69
C TYR A 99 15.77 2.27 -7.55
N SER A 100 15.67 3.15 -8.53
CA SER A 100 16.22 4.50 -8.44
C SER A 100 15.41 5.37 -7.49
N ARG A 101 16.04 6.42 -6.96
CA ARG A 101 15.37 7.41 -6.10
C ARG A 101 14.06 7.94 -6.69
N SER A 102 14.05 8.21 -8.00
CA SER A 102 12.86 8.70 -8.70
C SER A 102 11.76 7.65 -8.74
N GLU A 103 12.08 6.39 -9.05
CA GLU A 103 11.10 5.29 -9.04
C GLU A 103 10.51 5.05 -7.65
N ILE A 104 11.29 5.25 -6.59
CA ILE A 104 10.82 5.16 -5.19
C ILE A 104 9.87 6.31 -4.87
N ILE A 105 10.25 7.55 -5.18
CA ILE A 105 9.42 8.73 -4.89
C ILE A 105 8.12 8.68 -5.69
N GLU A 106 8.20 8.35 -6.97
CA GLU A 106 7.04 8.20 -7.84
C GLU A 106 6.15 7.08 -7.30
N GLY A 107 6.72 5.88 -7.06
CA GLY A 107 6.00 4.69 -6.58
C GLY A 107 5.31 4.85 -5.22
N GLU A 108 5.90 5.60 -4.28
CA GLU A 108 5.35 5.82 -2.94
C GLU A 108 4.35 6.98 -2.87
N CYS A 109 4.30 7.80 -3.92
CA CYS A 109 3.26 8.83 -4.08
C CYS A 109 2.09 8.36 -4.97
N LEU A 110 2.12 7.10 -5.44
CA LEU A 110 1.04 6.53 -6.23
C LEU A 110 -0.14 6.17 -5.33
N ASP A 111 -1.33 6.60 -5.74
CA ASP A 111 -2.59 6.15 -5.17
C ASP A 111 -2.70 4.62 -5.39
N PRO A 112 -2.80 3.79 -4.32
CA PRO A 112 -2.88 2.33 -4.46
C PRO A 112 -4.16 1.87 -5.18
N PHE A 113 -5.15 2.75 -5.33
CA PHE A 113 -6.34 2.49 -6.13
C PHE A 113 -6.15 2.81 -7.62
N ASP A 114 -5.14 3.59 -8.02
CA ASP A 114 -4.72 3.78 -9.42
C ASP A 114 -3.63 2.77 -9.82
N HIS A 115 -2.72 2.46 -8.88
CA HIS A 115 -1.52 1.68 -9.12
C HIS A 115 -1.36 0.61 -8.02
N PRO A 116 -2.09 -0.52 -8.12
CA PRO A 116 -2.00 -1.58 -7.13
C PRO A 116 -0.58 -2.11 -6.99
N GLU A 117 -0.13 -2.27 -5.75
CA GLU A 117 1.25 -2.63 -5.43
C GLU A 117 1.54 -4.13 -5.62
N CYS A 118 0.49 -4.95 -5.66
CA CYS A 118 0.53 -6.39 -5.84
C CYS A 118 -0.81 -6.91 -6.35
N GLU A 119 -0.89 -8.23 -6.53
CA GLU A 119 -2.15 -8.91 -6.81
C GLU A 119 -3.09 -8.80 -5.58
N ALA A 120 -4.37 -8.55 -5.84
CA ALA A 120 -5.38 -8.35 -4.83
C ALA A 120 -5.89 -9.69 -4.28
N LEU A 121 -5.11 -10.29 -3.38
CA LEU A 121 -5.48 -11.55 -2.72
C LEU A 121 -6.19 -11.30 -1.38
N ASP A 122 -5.91 -10.17 -0.73
CA ASP A 122 -6.54 -9.79 0.53
C ASP A 122 -8.03 -9.52 0.37
N VAL A 123 -8.76 -9.65 1.47
CA VAL A 123 -10.22 -9.41 1.49
C VAL A 123 -10.57 -8.31 2.48
N PHE A 124 -11.49 -7.45 2.04
CA PHE A 124 -12.14 -6.40 2.81
C PHE A 124 -13.64 -6.69 2.92
N VAL A 125 -14.24 -6.45 4.09
CA VAL A 125 -15.69 -6.60 4.31
C VAL A 125 -16.29 -5.23 4.58
N ASN A 126 -17.22 -4.79 3.72
CA ASN A 126 -17.99 -3.58 3.95
C ASN A 126 -19.09 -3.85 4.99
N GLU A 127 -18.83 -3.47 6.24
CA GLU A 127 -19.74 -3.69 7.35
C GLU A 127 -21.05 -2.93 7.24
N VAL A 128 -21.09 -1.79 6.54
CA VAL A 128 -22.33 -1.03 6.30
C VAL A 128 -23.34 -1.87 5.52
N LEU A 129 -22.88 -2.76 4.65
CA LEU A 129 -23.73 -3.65 3.84
C LEU A 129 -23.90 -5.05 4.45
N CYS A 130 -22.99 -5.44 5.35
CA CYS A 130 -22.94 -6.78 5.91
C CYS A 130 -24.11 -7.03 6.87
N VAL A 131 -24.84 -8.13 6.66
CA VAL A 131 -25.92 -8.57 7.55
C VAL A 131 -25.46 -9.63 8.57
N GLY A 132 -24.18 -10.01 8.50
CA GLY A 132 -23.47 -11.00 9.32
C GLY A 132 -24.31 -12.21 9.73
N LYS A 133 -24.72 -12.35 11.00
CA LYS A 133 -25.44 -13.55 11.49
C LYS A 133 -26.77 -13.83 10.78
N ARG A 134 -27.39 -12.81 10.18
CA ARG A 134 -28.63 -12.94 9.40
C ARG A 134 -28.38 -13.32 7.94
N CYS A 135 -27.12 -13.48 7.53
CA CYS A 135 -26.76 -13.90 6.19
C CYS A 135 -27.18 -15.36 5.95
N SER A 136 -27.83 -15.64 4.82
CA SER A 136 -28.13 -17.00 4.37
C SER A 136 -26.88 -17.80 4.04
N TYR A 137 -25.79 -17.12 3.66
CA TYR A 137 -24.47 -17.70 3.40
C TYR A 137 -23.38 -16.96 4.20
N PRO A 138 -23.25 -17.23 5.51
CA PRO A 138 -22.34 -16.47 6.38
C PRO A 138 -20.87 -16.79 6.08
N CYS A 139 -20.13 -15.79 5.60
CA CYS A 139 -18.71 -15.91 5.25
C CYS A 139 -17.82 -16.43 6.39
N PHE A 140 -18.11 -16.05 7.64
CA PHE A 140 -17.41 -16.53 8.84
C PHE A 140 -17.68 -18.00 9.19
N LYS A 141 -18.71 -18.63 8.62
CA LYS A 141 -18.86 -20.10 8.66
C LYS A 141 -18.19 -20.76 7.46
N THR A 142 -18.27 -20.12 6.30
CA THR A 142 -17.69 -20.64 5.05
C THR A 142 -16.17 -20.68 5.10
N ALA A 143 -15.51 -19.62 5.59
CA ALA A 143 -14.05 -19.51 5.73
C ALA A 143 -13.67 -18.88 7.09
N PRO A 144 -13.81 -19.63 8.20
CA PRO A 144 -13.57 -19.14 9.57
C PRO A 144 -12.11 -18.75 9.84
N GLN A 145 -11.17 -19.22 9.01
CA GLN A 145 -9.76 -18.85 9.09
C GLN A 145 -9.48 -17.42 8.59
N VAL A 146 -10.39 -16.84 7.80
CA VAL A 146 -10.27 -15.48 7.26
C VAL A 146 -11.30 -14.53 7.85
N PHE A 147 -12.53 -14.98 8.06
CA PHE A 147 -13.61 -14.12 8.53
C PHE A 147 -14.04 -14.46 9.94
N SER A 148 -14.28 -13.42 10.75
CA SER A 148 -14.94 -13.52 12.05
C SER A 148 -16.21 -12.70 12.08
N CYS A 149 -17.04 -12.90 13.10
CA CYS A 149 -18.23 -12.10 13.33
C CYS A 149 -18.10 -11.36 14.66
N ALA A 150 -18.21 -10.04 14.61
CA ALA A 150 -18.15 -9.19 15.79
C ALA A 150 -19.42 -9.36 16.65
N SER A 151 -19.37 -8.86 17.89
CA SER A 151 -20.52 -8.84 18.81
C SER A 151 -21.68 -8.01 18.25
N THR A 152 -21.38 -6.96 17.50
CA THR A 152 -22.31 -6.13 16.70
C THR A 152 -23.11 -6.95 15.68
N GLY A 153 -22.64 -8.15 15.33
CA GLY A 153 -23.33 -9.10 14.47
C GLY A 153 -22.95 -9.01 12.99
N THR A 154 -22.04 -8.11 12.62
CA THR A 154 -21.42 -7.99 11.28
C THR A 154 -20.18 -8.89 11.16
N ALA A 155 -19.77 -9.20 9.94
CA ALA A 155 -18.54 -9.96 9.68
C ALA A 155 -17.35 -9.02 9.42
N ARG A 156 -16.14 -9.44 9.82
CA ARG A 156 -14.87 -8.76 9.56
C ARG A 156 -13.85 -9.74 8.98
N ALA A 157 -12.89 -9.24 8.21
CA ALA A 157 -11.76 -10.03 7.71
C ALA A 157 -10.55 -9.90 8.67
N MET A 158 -10.12 -10.99 9.30
CA MET A 158 -9.05 -10.98 10.31
C MET A 158 -7.66 -11.28 9.78
N SER A 159 -7.56 -12.01 8.67
CA SER A 159 -6.29 -12.44 8.10
C SER A 159 -6.28 -12.16 6.60
N GLN A 160 -5.09 -12.30 5.99
CA GLN A 160 -4.96 -12.22 4.54
C GLN A 160 -5.83 -13.29 3.89
N GLY A 161 -6.65 -12.87 2.93
CA GLY A 161 -7.31 -13.81 2.04
C GLY A 161 -6.20 -14.44 1.19
N HIS A 162 -5.97 -15.74 1.31
CA HIS A 162 -5.19 -16.38 0.26
C HIS A 162 -6.17 -16.53 -0.91
N GLY A 163 -6.02 -15.75 -1.98
CA GLY A 163 -7.01 -15.72 -3.09
C GLY A 163 -7.26 -17.08 -3.73
N GLU A 164 -6.29 -18.00 -3.62
CA GLU A 164 -6.36 -19.41 -4.03
C GLU A 164 -7.17 -20.32 -3.10
N ASP A 165 -7.56 -19.85 -1.90
CA ASP A 165 -8.39 -20.61 -0.98
C ASP A 165 -9.83 -20.65 -1.49
N TYR A 166 -10.25 -21.81 -1.98
CA TYR A 166 -11.60 -22.02 -2.53
C TYR A 166 -12.72 -21.64 -1.55
N ARG A 167 -12.48 -21.72 -0.23
CA ARG A 167 -13.47 -21.36 0.79
C ARG A 167 -13.63 -19.85 0.86
N VAL A 168 -12.52 -19.12 0.75
CA VAL A 168 -12.53 -17.65 0.67
C VAL A 168 -13.22 -17.23 -0.61
N GLN A 169 -12.85 -17.81 -1.74
CA GLN A 169 -13.48 -17.54 -3.04
C GLN A 169 -15.00 -17.82 -3.01
N SER A 170 -15.41 -18.93 -2.41
CA SER A 170 -16.83 -19.26 -2.22
C SER A 170 -17.54 -18.24 -1.33
N ALA A 171 -16.92 -17.83 -0.22
CA ALA A 171 -17.47 -16.83 0.69
C ALA A 171 -17.66 -15.46 0.01
N VAL A 172 -16.69 -15.03 -0.79
CA VAL A 172 -16.75 -13.78 -1.56
C VAL A 172 -17.85 -13.86 -2.62
N ASN A 173 -17.83 -14.89 -3.47
CA ASN A 173 -18.72 -15.00 -4.63
C ASN A 173 -20.19 -15.28 -4.25
N GLN A 174 -20.44 -15.91 -3.11
CA GLN A 174 -21.79 -16.26 -2.66
C GLN A 174 -22.36 -15.26 -1.65
N CYS A 175 -21.67 -14.15 -1.38
CA CYS A 175 -22.16 -13.12 -0.47
C CYS A 175 -23.41 -12.43 -1.07
N PRO A 176 -24.61 -12.58 -0.49
CA PRO A 176 -25.85 -12.08 -1.08
C PRO A 176 -25.96 -10.54 -1.08
N ARG A 177 -25.14 -9.87 -0.26
CA ARG A 177 -25.09 -8.41 -0.17
C ARG A 177 -23.92 -7.82 -0.96
N ASN A 178 -23.10 -8.66 -1.60
CA ASN A 178 -21.87 -8.26 -2.28
C ASN A 178 -21.00 -7.34 -1.41
N CYS A 179 -20.86 -7.68 -0.12
CA CYS A 179 -20.17 -6.85 0.86
C CYS A 179 -18.72 -7.29 1.11
N ILE A 180 -18.16 -8.16 0.28
CA ILE A 180 -16.81 -8.70 0.43
C ILE A 180 -16.06 -8.44 -0.87
N HIS A 181 -14.88 -7.83 -0.78
CA HIS A 181 -14.12 -7.38 -1.95
C HIS A 181 -12.65 -7.81 -1.85
N TYR A 182 -12.09 -8.27 -2.96
CA TYR A 182 -10.66 -8.50 -3.10
C TYR A 182 -9.92 -7.18 -3.28
N VAL A 183 -8.88 -6.98 -2.47
CA VAL A 183 -8.12 -5.73 -2.37
C VAL A 183 -6.64 -6.03 -2.17
N THR A 184 -5.77 -5.05 -2.45
CA THR A 184 -4.36 -5.14 -2.05
C THR A 184 -4.21 -4.80 -0.56
N PRO A 185 -3.08 -5.14 0.08
CA PRO A 185 -2.82 -4.77 1.47
C PRO A 185 -2.94 -3.27 1.74
N SER A 186 -2.44 -2.41 0.84
CA SER A 186 -2.49 -0.96 0.99
C SER A 186 -3.91 -0.42 0.80
N GLN A 187 -4.66 -0.95 -0.17
CA GLN A 187 -6.08 -0.62 -0.34
C GLN A 187 -6.89 -1.01 0.89
N LYS A 188 -6.66 -2.21 1.45
CA LYS A 188 -7.36 -2.72 2.64
C LYS A 188 -7.25 -1.76 3.81
N ILE A 189 -6.05 -1.28 4.13
CA ILE A 189 -5.81 -0.34 5.24
C ILE A 189 -6.67 0.91 5.08
N ILE A 190 -6.68 1.51 3.89
CA ILE A 190 -7.41 2.75 3.61
C ILE A 190 -8.92 2.52 3.69
N LEU A 191 -9.41 1.40 3.14
CA LEU A 191 -10.83 1.06 3.19
C LEU A 191 -11.31 0.77 4.61
N GLU A 192 -10.49 0.11 5.44
CA GLU A 192 -10.81 -0.15 6.85
C GLU A 192 -10.85 1.14 7.66
N GLU A 193 -9.87 2.04 7.52
CA GLU A 193 -9.86 3.34 8.20
C GLU A 193 -11.06 4.20 7.81
N LEU A 194 -11.39 4.24 6.51
CA LEU A 194 -12.56 4.97 6.02
C LEU A 194 -13.87 4.33 6.49
N LEU A 195 -13.97 3.00 6.51
CA LEU A 195 -15.12 2.29 7.02
C LEU A 195 -15.35 2.57 8.52
N ASP A 196 -14.29 2.55 9.33
CA ASP A 196 -14.38 2.88 10.76
C ASP A 196 -14.92 4.31 10.95
N SER A 197 -14.45 5.28 10.14
CA SER A 197 -14.99 6.65 10.16
C SER A 197 -16.49 6.71 9.81
N VAL A 198 -16.92 5.97 8.78
CA VAL A 198 -18.35 5.90 8.40
C VAL A 198 -19.21 5.29 9.51
N LEU A 199 -18.71 4.27 10.21
CA LEU A 199 -19.44 3.58 11.27
C LEU A 199 -19.54 4.42 12.56
N ASP A 200 -18.53 5.23 12.86
CA ASP A 200 -18.50 6.08 14.07
C ASP A 200 -19.53 7.24 14.01
N LYS A 201 -19.89 7.73 12.81
CA LYS A 201 -20.82 8.86 12.63
C LYS A 201 -21.90 8.59 11.56
N PRO A 202 -22.87 7.72 11.86
CA PRO A 202 -23.81 7.19 10.86
C PRO A 202 -24.77 8.23 10.22
N TYR A 203 -24.85 9.46 10.74
CA TYR A 203 -25.76 10.50 10.24
C TYR A 203 -25.07 11.68 9.51
N ASP A 204 -23.73 11.71 9.46
CA ASP A 204 -22.93 12.80 8.87
C ASP A 204 -21.91 12.30 7.81
N CYS A 205 -21.76 10.99 7.66
CA CYS A 205 -20.75 10.38 6.80
C CYS A 205 -21.20 10.07 5.37
N SER A 206 -22.15 10.82 4.80
CA SER A 206 -22.62 10.52 3.42
C SER A 206 -21.49 10.61 2.40
N ALA A 207 -20.63 11.62 2.52
CA ALA A 207 -19.49 11.80 1.63
C ALA A 207 -18.41 10.70 1.81
N GLU A 208 -18.16 10.28 3.05
CA GLU A 208 -17.21 9.20 3.34
C GLU A 208 -17.73 7.83 2.85
N ALA A 209 -19.04 7.58 2.98
CA ALA A 209 -19.67 6.38 2.46
C ALA A 209 -19.67 6.35 0.92
N GLU A 210 -19.92 7.49 0.27
CA GLU A 210 -19.78 7.65 -1.18
C GLU A 210 -18.34 7.44 -1.64
N LEU A 211 -17.38 8.00 -0.92
CA LEU A 211 -15.96 7.80 -1.19
C LEU A 211 -15.56 6.34 -1.02
N LEU A 212 -16.00 5.68 0.05
CA LEU A 212 -15.74 4.27 0.31
C LEU A 212 -16.26 3.41 -0.84
N TYR A 213 -17.50 3.66 -1.28
CA TYR A 213 -18.07 2.99 -2.43
C TYR A 213 -17.27 3.23 -3.72
N ALA A 214 -16.90 4.48 -4.00
CA ALA A 214 -16.12 4.83 -5.18
C ALA A 214 -14.74 4.15 -5.21
N LEU A 215 -14.05 4.09 -4.07
CA LEU A 215 -12.75 3.43 -3.93
C LEU A 215 -12.85 1.91 -4.10
N ILE A 216 -13.90 1.27 -3.56
CA ILE A 216 -14.15 -0.16 -3.78
C ILE A 216 -14.33 -0.45 -5.27
N VAL A 217 -15.15 0.35 -5.97
CA VAL A 217 -15.37 0.19 -7.42
C VAL A 217 -14.06 0.38 -8.19
N LYS A 218 -13.27 1.39 -7.82
CA LYS A 218 -11.96 1.67 -8.44
C LYS A 218 -10.97 0.52 -8.21
N ALA A 219 -10.86 0.02 -6.97
CA ALA A 219 -10.05 -1.15 -6.64
C ALA A 219 -10.45 -2.37 -7.48
N GLN A 220 -11.75 -2.69 -7.53
CA GLN A 220 -12.23 -3.81 -8.35
C GLN A 220 -11.85 -3.65 -9.83
N PHE A 221 -11.89 -2.43 -10.37
CA PHE A 221 -11.51 -2.18 -11.75
C PHE A 221 -10.00 -2.35 -11.99
N GLU A 222 -9.16 -1.69 -11.20
CA GLU A 222 -7.70 -1.72 -11.42
C GLU A 222 -7.05 -3.04 -11.01
N ASN A 223 -7.54 -3.69 -9.95
CA ASN A 223 -7.00 -4.98 -9.50
C ASN A 223 -7.17 -6.07 -10.57
N ASN A 224 -8.29 -6.07 -11.30
CA ASN A 224 -8.54 -6.99 -12.41
C ASN A 224 -7.60 -6.78 -13.61
N ARG A 225 -6.94 -5.61 -13.70
CA ARG A 225 -6.04 -5.23 -14.80
C ARG A 225 -4.57 -5.26 -14.39
N TYR A 226 -4.29 -5.51 -13.11
CA TYR A 226 -2.93 -5.56 -12.59
C TYR A 226 -2.12 -6.63 -13.34
N GLN A 227 -0.92 -6.24 -13.78
CA GLN A 227 0.06 -7.15 -14.37
C GLN A 227 1.33 -7.11 -13.52
N LYS A 228 1.74 -8.28 -13.01
CA LYS A 228 2.97 -8.39 -12.23
C LYS A 228 4.17 -7.92 -13.06
N PRO A 229 5.00 -7.00 -12.55
CA PRO A 229 6.20 -6.56 -13.26
C PRO A 229 7.09 -7.76 -13.58
N LYS A 230 7.55 -7.86 -14.84
CA LYS A 230 8.50 -8.89 -15.25
C LYS A 230 9.81 -8.66 -14.48
N LYS A 231 10.24 -9.61 -13.65
CA LYS A 231 11.57 -9.56 -13.02
C LYS A 231 12.61 -9.45 -14.12
N LYS A 232 13.39 -8.36 -14.17
CA LYS A 232 14.61 -8.32 -14.98
C LYS A 232 15.52 -9.44 -14.46
N GLN A 233 15.88 -10.39 -15.32
CA GLN A 233 16.89 -11.36 -14.93
C GLN A 233 18.19 -10.61 -14.63
N PRO A 234 18.94 -10.98 -13.57
CA PRO A 234 20.30 -10.45 -13.42
C PRO A 234 21.06 -10.84 -14.70
N GLU A 235 21.59 -9.85 -15.40
CA GLU A 235 22.50 -10.10 -16.52
C GLU A 235 23.67 -10.91 -15.97
N SER A 236 23.73 -12.20 -16.29
CA SER A 236 24.93 -12.98 -16.03
C SER A 236 26.01 -12.39 -16.92
N SER A 237 26.96 -11.67 -16.32
CA SER A 237 28.14 -11.22 -17.05
C SER A 237 28.93 -12.46 -17.44
N GLY A 238 28.73 -12.97 -18.66
CA GLY A 238 29.50 -14.07 -19.25
C GLY A 238 30.96 -13.70 -19.55
N LYS A 239 31.60 -12.87 -18.73
CA LYS A 239 33.04 -12.64 -18.81
C LYS A 239 33.75 -13.76 -18.06
N HIS A 240 34.22 -14.73 -18.84
CA HIS A 240 35.21 -15.71 -18.46
C HIS A 240 36.39 -14.99 -17.78
N VAL A 241 36.68 -15.34 -16.51
CA VAL A 241 37.91 -14.91 -15.84
C VAL A 241 38.86 -16.08 -15.97
N ASP A 242 39.74 -16.02 -16.97
CA ASP A 242 40.88 -16.92 -17.10
C ASP A 242 41.81 -16.67 -15.91
N TRP A 243 41.92 -17.65 -15.02
CA TRP A 243 42.94 -17.68 -13.97
C TRP A 243 44.20 -18.33 -14.55
N PHE A 244 45.22 -17.52 -14.81
CA PHE A 244 46.61 -17.95 -14.97
C PHE A 244 47.47 -17.33 -13.88
#